data_AF-A0A2H6CW51-F1
#
_entry.id   AF-A0A2H6CW51-F1
#
_cell.length_a   1.000
_cell.length_b   1.000
_cell.length_c   1.000
_cell.angle_alpha   90.00
_cell.angle_beta   90.00
_cell.angle_gamma   90.00
#
_symmetry.space_group_name_H-M   'P 1'
#
loop_
_entity.id
_entity.type
_entity.pdbx_description
1 polymer ?
#
loop_
_entity_poly.entity_id
_entity_poly.type
_entity_poly.pdbx_seq_one_letter_code
_entity_poly.pdbx_strand_id
1 'polypeptide(L)'
;MEKPLFKHAGVYVTAILALGICVGGYYVTNQRQYQERVAYASEAGSQAKNEIQEFAQQTEELYQEDEPELLDEKASVSEVSSLQSEVNQIQVSAEDFQIEEDSMPEDLEEVATEKKNLSHRLTEASDKLYMQEKIDGLYTEEVPDWQEYKEDVIADEDLQEEDIEEVNDNLGFFEDDQWLELAQSYTTEASEQLQNMADIQEKLTTYEEEEVSYEQYASLATQIEEVRNPEQQEKFEKAADDLGDRFGVSTEAAAAESPTASVAVEDETIVDGQGEEQGAQVEQENTEAY
;
A
#
# COMPACT_ATOMS: atom_id res chain seq x y z
N MET A 1 -92.07 -40.01 -6.31
CA MET A 1 -91.81 -38.56 -6.20
C MET A 1 -91.59 -38.26 -4.73
N GLU A 2 -90.44 -38.61 -4.14
CA GLU A 2 -89.12 -37.97 -4.30
C GLU A 2 -89.20 -36.44 -4.30
N LYS A 3 -88.82 -35.83 -3.17
CA LYS A 3 -88.44 -34.42 -3.05
C LYS A 3 -86.94 -34.36 -2.75
N PRO A 4 -86.11 -33.81 -3.65
CA PRO A 4 -84.66 -33.77 -3.50
C PRO A 4 -84.25 -32.41 -2.92
N LEU A 5 -84.30 -32.22 -1.60
CA LEU A 5 -83.81 -30.96 -1.00
C LEU A 5 -82.86 -31.17 0.19
N PHE A 6 -82.58 -32.40 0.61
CA PHE A 6 -81.66 -32.68 1.71
C PHE A 6 -80.23 -33.05 1.30
N LYS A 7 -79.88 -33.03 0.00
CA LYS A 7 -78.56 -33.49 -0.47
C LYS A 7 -77.44 -32.43 -0.48
N HIS A 8 -77.73 -31.14 -0.26
CA HIS A 8 -76.72 -30.08 -0.39
C HIS A 8 -76.26 -29.45 0.95
N ALA A 9 -76.99 -29.64 2.06
CA ALA A 9 -76.60 -29.05 3.35
C ALA A 9 -75.38 -29.73 4.00
N GLY A 10 -75.17 -31.04 3.78
CA GLY A 10 -73.99 -31.76 4.29
C GLY A 10 -72.67 -31.43 3.58
N VAL A 11 -72.75 -30.90 2.34
CA VAL A 11 -71.58 -30.59 1.51
C VAL A 11 -70.98 -29.22 1.87
N TYR A 12 -71.79 -28.27 2.36
CA TYR A 12 -71.31 -26.94 2.77
C TYR A 12 -70.59 -26.94 4.13
N VAL A 13 -71.00 -27.79 5.09
CA VAL A 13 -70.34 -27.90 6.41
C VAL A 13 -68.99 -28.61 6.32
N THR A 14 -68.87 -29.61 5.44
CA THR A 14 -67.61 -30.32 5.19
C THR A 14 -66.60 -29.47 4.42
N ALA A 15 -67.04 -28.60 3.51
CA ALA A 15 -66.17 -27.67 2.78
C ALA A 15 -65.54 -26.57 3.68
N ILE A 16 -66.28 -26.05 4.67
CA ILE A 16 -65.76 -25.04 5.62
C ILE A 16 -64.78 -25.68 6.63
N LEU A 17 -65.05 -26.91 7.08
CA LEU A 17 -64.14 -27.65 7.96
C LEU A 17 -62.83 -28.02 7.23
N ALA A 18 -62.89 -28.40 5.95
CA ALA A 18 -61.69 -28.68 5.15
C ALA A 18 -60.84 -27.42 4.93
N LEU A 19 -61.46 -26.26 4.64
CA LEU A 19 -60.73 -24.98 4.52
C LEU A 19 -60.07 -24.56 5.85
N GLY A 20 -60.73 -24.78 6.99
CA GLY A 20 -60.15 -24.51 8.31
C GLY A 20 -58.94 -25.41 8.64
N ILE A 21 -58.98 -26.68 8.24
CA ILE A 21 -57.86 -27.62 8.39
C ILE A 21 -56.71 -27.27 7.44
N CYS A 22 -57.01 -26.81 6.21
CA CYS A 22 -55.98 -26.36 5.27
C CYS A 22 -55.29 -25.07 5.73
N VAL A 23 -56.04 -24.07 6.22
CA VAL A 23 -55.46 -22.80 6.72
C VAL A 23 -54.73 -23.00 8.05
N GLY A 24 -55.32 -23.76 8.99
CA GLY A 24 -54.65 -24.10 10.24
C GLY A 24 -53.44 -25.01 10.04
N GLY A 25 -53.52 -25.95 9.10
CA GLY A 25 -52.41 -26.80 8.69
C GLY A 25 -51.28 -25.99 8.06
N TYR A 26 -51.60 -25.02 7.20
CA TYR A 26 -50.62 -24.09 6.62
C TYR A 26 -49.93 -23.25 7.71
N TYR A 27 -50.69 -22.69 8.65
CA TYR A 27 -50.14 -21.91 9.77
C TYR A 27 -49.21 -22.74 10.67
N VAL A 28 -49.64 -23.94 11.08
CA VAL A 28 -48.82 -24.85 11.91
C VAL A 28 -47.57 -25.33 11.17
N THR A 29 -47.67 -25.58 9.87
CA THR A 29 -46.52 -25.99 9.04
C THR A 29 -45.53 -24.84 8.89
N ASN A 30 -46.01 -23.61 8.65
CA ASN A 30 -45.16 -22.42 8.56
C ASN A 30 -44.44 -22.13 9.88
N GLN A 31 -45.14 -22.27 11.01
CA GLN A 31 -44.55 -22.07 12.34
C GLN A 31 -43.49 -23.13 12.67
N ARG A 32 -43.68 -24.38 12.23
CA ARG A 32 -42.64 -25.42 12.36
C ARG A 32 -41.41 -25.12 11.50
N GLN A 33 -41.60 -24.76 10.24
CA GLN A 33 -40.50 -24.37 9.35
C GLN A 33 -39.72 -23.18 9.91
N TYR A 34 -40.42 -22.20 10.51
CA TYR A 34 -39.77 -21.07 11.17
C TYR A 34 -38.91 -21.51 12.36
N GLN A 35 -39.45 -22.36 13.24
CA GLN A 35 -38.70 -22.89 14.38
C GLN A 35 -37.50 -23.76 13.95
N GLU A 36 -37.63 -24.51 12.85
CA GLU A 36 -36.52 -25.25 12.24
C GLU A 36 -35.41 -24.31 11.72
N ARG A 37 -35.77 -23.14 11.15
CA ARG A 37 -34.79 -22.12 10.72
C ARG A 37 -34.08 -21.47 11.90
N VAL A 38 -34.80 -21.17 12.98
CA VAL A 38 -34.19 -20.64 14.22
C VAL A 38 -33.23 -21.66 14.82
N ALA A 39 -33.61 -22.93 14.87
CA ALA A 39 -32.73 -24.00 15.34
C ALA A 39 -31.50 -24.18 14.44
N TYR A 40 -31.69 -24.13 13.12
CA TYR A 40 -30.60 -24.16 12.15
C TYR A 40 -29.65 -22.97 12.33
N ALA A 41 -30.16 -21.75 12.52
CA ALA A 41 -29.33 -20.57 12.78
C ALA A 41 -28.45 -20.75 14.02
N SER A 42 -28.98 -21.35 15.08
CA SER A 42 -28.20 -21.63 16.30
C SER A 42 -27.07 -22.65 16.07
N GLU A 43 -27.33 -23.72 15.30
CA GLU A 43 -26.31 -24.72 14.95
C GLU A 43 -25.27 -24.15 13.98
N ALA A 44 -25.73 -23.46 12.94
CA ALA A 44 -24.88 -22.77 11.97
C ALA A 44 -24.01 -21.71 12.63
N GLY A 45 -24.53 -20.98 13.62
CA GLY A 45 -23.76 -19.99 14.38
C GLY A 45 -22.56 -20.58 15.12
N SER A 46 -22.69 -21.80 15.65
CA SER A 46 -21.56 -22.49 16.29
C SER A 46 -20.47 -22.87 15.28
N GLN A 47 -20.86 -23.27 14.07
CA GLN A 47 -19.92 -23.56 12.99
C GLN A 47 -19.26 -22.28 12.46
N ALA A 48 -20.07 -21.24 12.21
CA ALA A 48 -19.63 -19.93 11.76
C ALA A 48 -18.59 -19.32 12.72
N LYS A 49 -18.77 -19.47 14.04
CA LYS A 49 -17.78 -19.01 15.02
C LYS A 49 -16.41 -19.66 14.83
N ASN A 50 -16.35 -20.97 14.58
CA ASN A 50 -15.08 -21.66 14.37
C ASN A 50 -14.44 -21.25 13.04
N GLU A 51 -15.25 -21.15 11.96
CA GLU A 51 -14.77 -20.72 10.64
C GLU A 51 -14.22 -19.29 10.69
N ILE A 52 -14.91 -18.35 11.35
CA ILE A 52 -14.42 -16.98 11.53
C ILE A 52 -13.12 -16.94 12.30
N GLN A 53 -12.97 -17.74 13.36
CA GLN A 53 -11.71 -17.78 14.13
C GLN A 53 -10.55 -18.35 13.30
N GLU A 54 -10.82 -19.35 12.46
CA GLU A 54 -9.84 -19.91 11.53
C GLU A 54 -9.43 -18.88 10.46
N PHE A 55 -10.39 -18.18 9.86
CA PHE A 55 -10.11 -17.12 8.89
C PHE A 55 -9.46 -15.89 9.51
N ALA A 56 -9.74 -15.58 10.78
CA ALA A 56 -9.05 -14.52 11.51
C ALA A 56 -7.56 -14.85 11.69
N GLN A 57 -7.21 -16.11 11.97
CA GLN A 57 -5.80 -16.53 12.03
C GLN A 57 -5.12 -16.43 10.66
N GLN A 58 -5.77 -16.90 9.59
CA GLN A 58 -5.25 -16.77 8.23
C GLN A 58 -5.11 -15.31 7.80
N THR A 59 -6.03 -14.44 8.24
CA THR A 59 -5.95 -13.00 7.94
C THR A 59 -4.79 -12.36 8.68
N GLU A 60 -4.45 -12.80 9.90
CA GLU A 60 -3.28 -12.29 10.62
C GLU A 60 -1.97 -12.68 9.91
N GLU A 61 -1.92 -13.84 9.23
CA GLU A 61 -0.76 -14.27 8.43
C GLU A 61 -0.51 -13.36 7.20
N LEU A 62 -1.47 -12.52 6.81
CA LEU A 62 -1.28 -11.51 5.76
C LEU A 62 -0.46 -10.30 6.24
N TYR A 63 -0.29 -10.13 7.54
CA TYR A 63 0.37 -8.99 8.17
C TYR A 63 1.66 -9.42 8.89
N GLN A 64 2.54 -8.47 9.14
CA GLN A 64 3.72 -8.71 9.98
C GLN A 64 3.30 -8.95 11.44
N GLU A 65 3.89 -9.97 12.09
CA GLU A 65 3.56 -10.33 13.48
C GLU A 65 3.90 -9.20 14.46
N ASP A 66 5.04 -8.52 14.25
CA ASP A 66 5.51 -7.44 15.12
C ASP A 66 4.97 -6.05 14.69
N GLU A 67 4.50 -5.91 13.44
CA GLU A 67 4.07 -4.66 12.81
C GLU A 67 2.75 -4.86 12.06
N PRO A 68 1.61 -4.98 12.76
CA PRO A 68 0.33 -5.44 12.19
C PRO A 68 -0.31 -4.46 11.19
N GLU A 69 0.30 -3.31 10.97
CA GLU A 69 -0.08 -2.30 9.97
C GLU A 69 0.55 -2.62 8.60
N LEU A 70 1.67 -3.35 8.58
CA LEU A 70 2.41 -3.75 7.38
C LEU A 70 1.98 -5.14 6.91
N LEU A 71 1.89 -5.32 5.60
CA LEU A 71 1.62 -6.62 4.99
C LEU A 71 2.88 -7.51 5.00
N ASP A 72 2.70 -8.82 5.06
CA ASP A 72 3.79 -9.77 4.84
C ASP A 72 4.24 -9.76 3.38
N GLU A 73 5.52 -9.98 3.12
CA GLU A 73 6.10 -10.07 1.77
C GLU A 73 5.39 -11.12 0.88
N LYS A 74 4.75 -12.12 1.49
CA LYS A 74 4.05 -13.20 0.78
C LYS A 74 2.57 -12.93 0.59
N ALA A 75 2.03 -11.88 1.22
CA ALA A 75 0.63 -11.52 1.07
C ALA A 75 0.32 -11.26 -0.41
N SER A 76 -0.81 -11.78 -0.89
CA SER A 76 -1.13 -11.71 -2.31
C SER A 76 -2.61 -11.44 -2.56
N VAL A 77 -2.90 -10.75 -3.68
CA VAL A 77 -4.28 -10.42 -4.09
C VAL A 77 -5.15 -11.69 -4.19
N SER A 78 -4.57 -12.80 -4.66
CA SER A 78 -5.28 -14.08 -4.78
C SER A 78 -5.69 -14.65 -3.43
N GLU A 79 -4.82 -14.56 -2.44
CA GLU A 79 -5.08 -15.07 -1.08
C GLU A 79 -6.15 -14.22 -0.38
N VAL A 80 -5.97 -12.89 -0.40
CA VAL A 80 -6.95 -11.94 0.16
C VAL A 80 -8.32 -12.11 -0.49
N SER A 81 -8.38 -12.21 -1.82
CA SER A 81 -9.65 -12.42 -2.55
C SER A 81 -10.31 -13.75 -2.20
N SER A 82 -9.53 -14.80 -1.98
CA SER A 82 -10.05 -16.12 -1.57
C SER A 82 -10.65 -16.04 -0.18
N LEU A 83 -9.92 -15.47 0.79
CA LEU A 83 -10.40 -15.25 2.15
C LEU A 83 -11.65 -14.37 2.19
N GLN A 84 -11.69 -13.27 1.44
CA GLN A 84 -12.88 -12.42 1.33
C GLN A 84 -14.10 -13.22 0.83
N SER A 85 -13.93 -14.06 -0.19
CA SER A 85 -14.99 -14.91 -0.72
C SER A 85 -15.49 -15.92 0.30
N GLU A 86 -14.60 -16.55 1.06
CA GLU A 86 -14.94 -17.53 2.09
C GLU A 86 -15.65 -16.87 3.28
N VAL A 87 -15.12 -15.77 3.79
CA VAL A 87 -15.75 -14.97 4.87
C VAL A 87 -17.14 -14.50 4.45
N ASN A 88 -17.30 -14.03 3.21
CA ASN A 88 -18.60 -13.56 2.72
C ASN A 88 -19.68 -14.64 2.71
N GLN A 89 -19.31 -15.90 2.48
CA GLN A 89 -20.25 -17.04 2.45
C GLN A 89 -20.81 -17.42 3.82
N ILE A 90 -20.17 -16.99 4.92
CA ILE A 90 -20.61 -17.32 6.27
C ILE A 90 -21.94 -16.62 6.58
N GLN A 91 -22.96 -17.39 6.90
CA GLN A 91 -24.29 -16.86 7.25
C GLN A 91 -24.32 -16.43 8.72
N VAL A 92 -24.69 -15.18 8.98
CA VAL A 92 -24.70 -14.62 10.35
C VAL A 92 -25.88 -13.69 10.61
N SER A 93 -26.70 -13.38 9.60
CA SER A 93 -27.81 -12.44 9.74
C SER A 93 -29.18 -13.14 9.77
N ALA A 94 -30.19 -12.48 10.35
CA ALA A 94 -31.56 -12.99 10.32
C ALA A 94 -32.08 -13.19 8.88
N GLU A 95 -31.60 -12.37 7.94
CA GLU A 95 -31.92 -12.44 6.51
C GLU A 95 -31.36 -13.70 5.86
N ASP A 96 -30.11 -14.06 6.17
CA ASP A 96 -29.48 -15.31 5.69
C ASP A 96 -30.30 -16.54 6.09
N PHE A 97 -30.79 -16.54 7.34
CA PHE A 97 -31.59 -17.63 7.90
C PHE A 97 -33.10 -17.52 7.62
N GLN A 98 -33.54 -16.41 7.03
CA GLN A 98 -34.95 -16.08 6.78
C GLN A 98 -35.81 -16.19 8.06
N ILE A 99 -35.34 -15.57 9.15
CA ILE A 99 -36.00 -15.42 10.45
C ILE A 99 -36.18 -13.94 10.81
N GLU A 100 -36.95 -13.64 11.84
CA GLU A 100 -37.07 -12.28 12.39
C GLU A 100 -35.86 -11.99 13.31
N GLU A 101 -35.43 -10.73 13.35
CA GLU A 101 -34.25 -10.28 14.12
C GLU A 101 -34.35 -10.61 15.62
N ASP A 102 -35.55 -10.50 16.19
CA ASP A 102 -35.81 -10.83 17.60
C ASP A 102 -35.79 -12.33 17.90
N SER A 103 -35.74 -13.16 16.86
CA SER A 103 -35.61 -14.62 16.93
C SER A 103 -34.18 -15.08 16.64
N MET A 104 -33.24 -14.16 16.43
CA MET A 104 -31.85 -14.45 16.13
C MET A 104 -31.15 -14.95 17.41
N PRO A 105 -30.37 -16.05 17.34
CA PRO A 105 -29.59 -16.54 18.48
C PRO A 105 -28.63 -15.47 19.03
N GLU A 106 -28.60 -15.27 20.36
CA GLU A 106 -27.75 -14.23 20.99
C GLU A 106 -26.26 -14.41 20.63
N ASP A 107 -25.78 -15.65 20.53
CA ASP A 107 -24.37 -15.95 20.21
C ASP A 107 -23.98 -15.54 18.77
N LEU A 108 -24.94 -15.35 17.86
CA LEU A 108 -24.67 -14.96 16.47
C LEU A 108 -24.39 -13.47 16.31
N GLU A 109 -24.81 -12.61 17.26
CA GLU A 109 -24.51 -11.18 17.22
C GLU A 109 -22.99 -10.92 17.37
N GLU A 110 -22.33 -11.67 18.26
CA GLU A 110 -20.87 -11.65 18.42
C GLU A 110 -20.17 -12.11 17.13
N VAL A 111 -20.61 -13.25 16.58
CA VAL A 111 -20.09 -13.84 15.32
C VAL A 111 -20.25 -12.87 14.15
N ALA A 112 -21.39 -12.16 14.04
CA ALA A 112 -21.61 -11.16 13.01
C ALA A 112 -20.66 -9.96 13.14
N THR A 113 -20.36 -9.55 14.37
CA THR A 113 -19.40 -8.47 14.64
C THR A 113 -17.98 -8.90 14.27
N GLU A 114 -17.56 -10.11 14.65
CA GLU A 114 -16.26 -10.67 14.26
C GLU A 114 -16.14 -10.80 12.73
N LYS A 115 -17.17 -11.31 12.04
CA LYS A 115 -17.23 -11.35 10.57
C LYS A 115 -17.00 -9.97 9.97
N LYS A 116 -17.68 -8.95 10.49
CA LYS A 116 -17.57 -7.58 9.98
C LYS A 116 -16.15 -7.02 10.14
N ASN A 117 -15.53 -7.22 11.30
CA ASN A 117 -14.16 -6.77 11.55
C ASN A 117 -13.17 -7.49 10.63
N LEU A 118 -13.36 -8.80 10.46
CA LEU A 118 -12.55 -9.61 9.56
C LEU A 118 -12.69 -9.16 8.11
N SER A 119 -13.91 -8.92 7.63
CA SER A 119 -14.16 -8.37 6.29
C SER A 119 -13.50 -7.01 6.10
N HIS A 120 -13.55 -6.14 7.11
CA HIS A 120 -12.89 -4.84 7.05
C HIS A 120 -11.37 -4.97 6.91
N ARG A 121 -10.74 -5.82 7.74
CA ARG A 121 -9.29 -6.07 7.71
C ARG A 121 -8.81 -6.74 6.43
N LEU A 122 -9.66 -7.57 5.80
CA LEU A 122 -9.39 -8.12 4.48
C LEU A 122 -9.59 -7.09 3.35
N THR A 123 -10.51 -6.14 3.50
CA THR A 123 -10.63 -5.02 2.55
C THR A 123 -9.41 -4.11 2.65
N GLU A 124 -8.96 -3.79 3.86
CA GLU A 124 -7.74 -3.00 4.08
C GLU A 124 -6.52 -3.66 3.41
N ALA A 125 -6.28 -4.96 3.62
CA ALA A 125 -5.20 -5.68 2.95
C ALA A 125 -5.32 -5.62 1.42
N SER A 126 -6.55 -5.75 0.89
CA SER A 126 -6.81 -5.65 -0.55
C SER A 126 -6.50 -4.26 -1.10
N ASP A 127 -6.90 -3.22 -0.38
CA ASP A 127 -6.68 -1.83 -0.79
C ASP A 127 -5.19 -1.47 -0.70
N LYS A 128 -4.49 -1.95 0.34
CA LYS A 128 -3.04 -1.82 0.48
C LYS A 128 -2.30 -2.51 -0.68
N LEU A 129 -2.61 -3.76 -0.99
CA LEU A 129 -2.01 -4.48 -2.14
C LEU A 129 -2.27 -3.78 -3.48
N TYR A 130 -3.48 -3.24 -3.68
CA TYR A 130 -3.81 -2.48 -4.87
C TYR A 130 -2.96 -1.22 -5.01
N MET A 131 -2.77 -0.49 -3.91
CA MET A 131 -1.93 0.71 -3.91
C MET A 131 -0.45 0.38 -4.04
N GLN A 132 0.02 -0.75 -3.51
CA GLN A 132 1.38 -1.23 -3.73
C GLN A 132 1.64 -1.46 -5.22
N GLU A 133 0.74 -2.17 -5.92
CA GLU A 133 0.84 -2.37 -7.38
C GLU A 133 0.86 -1.03 -8.15
N LYS A 134 0.09 -0.05 -7.68
CA LYS A 134 0.07 1.30 -8.27
C LYS A 134 1.38 2.06 -8.05
N ILE A 135 1.97 1.95 -6.87
CA ILE A 135 3.24 2.60 -6.53
C ILE A 135 4.41 1.89 -7.23
N ASP A 136 4.38 0.56 -7.31
CA ASP A 136 5.34 -0.24 -8.08
C ASP A 136 5.38 0.23 -9.54
N GLY A 137 4.22 0.56 -10.10
CA GLY A 137 4.10 1.10 -11.46
C GLY A 137 4.71 2.48 -11.69
N LEU A 138 5.17 3.19 -10.65
CA LEU A 138 5.91 4.46 -10.79
C LEU A 138 7.40 4.23 -11.12
N TYR A 139 7.86 2.99 -11.03
CA TYR A 139 9.26 2.60 -11.10
C TYR A 139 9.53 1.62 -12.23
N THR A 140 10.80 1.52 -12.66
CA THR A 140 11.23 0.58 -13.69
C THR A 140 11.15 -0.89 -13.25
N GLU A 141 11.27 -1.12 -11.94
CA GLU A 141 11.12 -2.41 -11.27
C GLU A 141 10.21 -2.22 -10.05
N GLU A 142 9.57 -3.30 -9.59
CA GLU A 142 8.73 -3.29 -8.38
C GLU A 142 9.53 -2.80 -7.16
N VAL A 143 8.85 -2.18 -6.19
CA VAL A 143 9.48 -1.74 -4.95
C VAL A 143 10.10 -2.96 -4.25
N PRO A 144 11.38 -2.88 -3.82
CA PRO A 144 12.11 -4.06 -3.36
C PRO A 144 11.65 -4.58 -2.00
N ASP A 145 11.06 -3.72 -1.18
CA ASP A 145 10.71 -4.03 0.20
C ASP A 145 9.51 -3.16 0.64
N TRP A 146 8.43 -3.82 1.05
CA TRP A 146 7.22 -3.16 1.55
C TRP A 146 7.09 -3.23 3.08
N GLN A 147 8.15 -3.64 3.76
CA GLN A 147 8.28 -3.65 5.21
C GLN A 147 9.26 -2.57 5.71
N GLU A 148 10.25 -2.20 4.89
CA GLU A 148 11.22 -1.15 5.23
C GLU A 148 11.58 -0.32 3.99
N TYR A 149 11.59 1.01 4.14
CA TYR A 149 11.96 1.91 3.05
C TYR A 149 13.39 1.65 2.54
N LYS A 150 13.53 1.58 1.21
CA LYS A 150 14.80 1.47 0.50
C LYS A 150 14.88 2.53 -0.59
N GLU A 151 16.03 3.21 -0.65
CA GLU A 151 16.29 4.30 -1.59
C GLU A 151 16.62 3.79 -3.01
N ASP A 152 16.88 2.50 -3.23
CA ASP A 152 17.41 1.98 -4.51
C ASP A 152 16.38 1.85 -5.65
N VAL A 153 15.19 2.44 -5.50
CA VAL A 153 14.16 2.50 -6.54
C VAL A 153 14.52 3.51 -7.64
N ILE A 154 14.15 3.17 -8.87
CA ILE A 154 14.45 3.95 -10.08
C ILE A 154 13.15 4.31 -10.78
N ALA A 155 12.83 5.61 -10.85
CA ALA A 155 11.61 6.08 -11.49
C ALA A 155 11.54 5.66 -12.97
N ASP A 156 10.33 5.30 -13.41
CA ASP A 156 10.07 4.97 -14.81
C ASP A 156 10.41 6.16 -15.73
N GLU A 157 10.91 5.88 -16.94
CA GLU A 157 11.33 6.95 -17.85
C GLU A 157 10.15 7.78 -18.39
N ASP A 158 8.97 7.18 -18.44
CA ASP A 158 7.72 7.77 -18.95
C ASP A 158 6.84 8.32 -17.81
N LEU A 159 7.31 8.27 -16.56
CA LEU A 159 6.60 8.75 -15.38
C LEU A 159 6.14 10.21 -15.54
N GLN A 160 4.86 10.47 -15.25
CA GLN A 160 4.28 11.81 -15.31
C GLN A 160 3.84 12.31 -13.93
N GLU A 161 3.68 13.64 -13.80
CA GLU A 161 3.17 14.25 -12.56
C GLU A 161 1.75 13.74 -12.26
N GLU A 162 0.94 13.54 -13.29
CA GLU A 162 -0.43 13.03 -13.14
C GLU A 162 -0.50 11.60 -12.55
N ASP A 163 0.50 10.76 -12.82
CA ASP A 163 0.55 9.39 -12.28
C ASP A 163 0.77 9.43 -10.76
N ILE A 164 1.66 10.31 -10.30
CA ILE A 164 1.96 10.52 -8.88
C ILE A 164 0.77 11.18 -8.17
N GLU A 165 0.13 12.17 -8.80
CA GLU A 165 -1.08 12.82 -8.27
C GLU A 165 -2.21 11.80 -8.08
N GLU A 166 -2.45 10.92 -9.06
CA GLU A 166 -3.46 9.86 -8.93
C GLU A 166 -3.18 8.96 -7.71
N VAL A 167 -1.93 8.54 -7.52
CA VAL A 167 -1.55 7.71 -6.36
C VAL A 167 -1.77 8.47 -5.06
N ASN A 168 -1.26 9.70 -4.95
CA ASN A 168 -1.36 10.50 -3.72
C ASN A 168 -2.81 10.84 -3.34
N ASP A 169 -3.67 11.11 -4.32
CA ASP A 169 -5.11 11.31 -4.09
C ASP A 169 -5.75 10.07 -3.47
N ASN A 170 -5.36 8.86 -3.91
CA ASN A 170 -5.86 7.62 -3.35
C ASN A 170 -5.28 7.30 -1.97
N LEU A 171 -4.01 7.62 -1.73
CA LEU A 171 -3.39 7.48 -0.41
C LEU A 171 -4.10 8.31 0.67
N GLY A 172 -4.74 9.43 0.29
CA GLY A 172 -5.54 10.26 1.20
C GLY A 172 -6.78 9.57 1.82
N PHE A 173 -7.15 8.36 1.37
CA PHE A 173 -8.25 7.57 1.95
C PHE A 173 -7.81 6.56 3.01
N PHE A 174 -6.51 6.35 3.20
CA PHE A 174 -5.96 5.39 4.15
C PHE A 174 -5.84 6.00 5.56
N GLU A 175 -5.81 5.13 6.57
CA GLU A 175 -5.52 5.55 7.94
C GLU A 175 -4.04 5.96 8.07
N ASP A 176 -3.77 6.86 9.00
CA ASP A 176 -2.41 7.33 9.28
C ASP A 176 -1.67 6.25 10.10
N ASP A 177 -0.94 5.39 9.39
CA ASP A 177 -0.27 4.20 9.90
C ASP A 177 1.12 4.00 9.25
N GLN A 178 1.89 3.01 9.74
CA GLN A 178 3.23 2.71 9.23
C GLN A 178 3.25 2.38 7.73
N TRP A 179 2.19 1.73 7.22
CA TRP A 179 2.10 1.40 5.80
C TRP A 179 1.93 2.66 4.95
N LEU A 180 1.09 3.61 5.39
CA LEU A 180 0.90 4.88 4.70
C LEU A 180 2.18 5.71 4.70
N GLU A 181 2.92 5.75 5.82
CA GLU A 181 4.23 6.42 5.88
C GLU A 181 5.22 5.84 4.86
N LEU A 182 5.24 4.51 4.71
CA LEU A 182 6.09 3.84 3.73
C LEU A 182 5.66 4.14 2.28
N ALA A 183 4.36 4.04 2.00
CA ALA A 183 3.79 4.38 0.69
C ALA A 183 4.10 5.83 0.30
N GLN A 184 3.96 6.78 1.22
CA GLN A 184 4.29 8.19 1.00
C GLN A 184 5.79 8.41 0.79
N SER A 185 6.64 7.64 1.47
CA SER A 185 8.10 7.73 1.28
C SER A 185 8.48 7.32 -0.14
N TYR A 186 7.88 6.25 -0.66
CA TYR A 186 8.06 5.86 -2.06
C TYR A 186 7.43 6.88 -3.03
N THR A 187 6.22 7.37 -2.83
CA THR A 187 5.68 8.36 -3.78
C THR A 187 6.46 9.68 -3.78
N THR A 188 7.00 10.08 -2.63
CA THR A 188 7.90 11.24 -2.52
C THR A 188 9.19 11.02 -3.29
N GLU A 189 9.82 9.84 -3.14
CA GLU A 189 11.03 9.48 -3.89
C GLU A 189 10.81 9.54 -5.41
N ALA A 190 9.71 8.99 -5.91
CA ALA A 190 9.33 9.09 -7.32
C ALA A 190 9.15 10.56 -7.76
N SER A 191 8.51 11.38 -6.93
CA SER A 191 8.32 12.81 -7.17
C SER A 191 9.64 13.59 -7.21
N GLU A 192 10.58 13.30 -6.31
CA GLU A 192 11.88 13.96 -6.25
C GLU A 192 12.73 13.61 -7.49
N GLN A 193 12.72 12.34 -7.90
CA GLN A 193 13.39 11.92 -9.13
C GLN A 193 12.77 12.59 -10.37
N LEU A 194 11.43 12.63 -10.47
CA LEU A 194 10.74 13.30 -11.58
C LEU A 194 11.07 14.80 -11.63
N GLN A 195 11.06 15.47 -10.47
CA GLN A 195 11.40 16.89 -10.39
C GLN A 195 12.85 17.16 -10.80
N ASN A 196 13.80 16.33 -10.36
CA ASN A 196 15.20 16.47 -10.78
C ASN A 196 15.35 16.34 -12.31
N MET A 197 14.68 15.35 -12.91
CA MET A 197 14.69 15.16 -14.37
C MET A 197 14.07 16.37 -15.11
N ALA A 198 12.97 16.92 -14.60
CA ALA A 198 12.34 18.11 -15.17
C ALA A 198 13.25 19.36 -15.07
N ASP A 199 13.90 19.56 -13.92
CA ASP A 199 14.82 20.67 -13.68
C ASP A 199 16.06 20.60 -14.60
N ILE A 200 16.60 19.40 -14.84
CA ILE A 200 17.70 19.17 -15.79
C ILE A 200 17.25 19.53 -17.20
N GLN A 201 16.06 19.05 -17.61
CA GLN A 201 15.51 19.34 -18.93
C GLN A 201 15.28 20.84 -19.15
N GLU A 202 14.76 21.56 -18.15
CA GLU A 202 14.57 23.02 -18.21
C GLU A 202 15.92 23.75 -18.36
N LYS A 203 16.93 23.34 -17.57
CA LYS A 203 18.28 23.90 -17.66
C LYS A 203 18.89 23.68 -19.03
N LEU A 204 18.81 22.46 -19.58
CA LEU A 204 19.30 22.14 -20.92
C LEU A 204 18.66 23.05 -21.97
N THR A 205 17.34 23.18 -21.98
CA THR A 205 16.62 24.05 -22.92
C THR A 205 17.02 25.52 -22.76
N THR A 206 17.15 26.01 -21.52
CA THR A 206 17.57 27.40 -21.26
C THR A 206 18.99 27.66 -21.76
N TYR A 207 19.89 26.70 -21.54
CA TYR A 207 21.32 26.79 -21.86
C TYR A 207 21.60 26.70 -23.37
N GLU A 208 20.70 26.12 -24.16
CA GLU A 208 20.76 26.18 -25.62
C GLU A 208 20.61 27.62 -26.14
N GLU A 209 19.75 28.42 -25.52
CA GLU A 209 19.41 29.77 -25.98
C GLU A 209 20.38 30.84 -25.46
N GLU A 210 21.01 30.61 -24.32
CA GLU A 210 21.80 31.61 -23.59
C GLU A 210 23.31 31.31 -23.57
N GLU A 211 24.10 32.27 -23.06
CA GLU A 211 25.51 32.06 -22.74
C GLU A 211 25.62 31.59 -21.29
N VAL A 212 26.17 30.40 -21.10
CA VAL A 212 26.24 29.71 -19.81
C VAL A 212 27.65 29.82 -19.24
N SER A 213 27.79 30.01 -17.94
CA SER A 213 29.10 29.97 -17.29
C SER A 213 29.60 28.53 -17.11
N TYR A 214 30.91 28.35 -16.97
CA TYR A 214 31.47 27.03 -16.65
C TYR A 214 30.91 26.47 -15.33
N GLU A 215 30.70 27.32 -14.30
CA GLU A 215 30.12 26.88 -13.02
C GLU A 215 28.69 26.36 -13.18
N GLN A 216 27.88 27.01 -14.01
CA GLN A 216 26.52 26.56 -14.34
C GLN A 216 26.52 25.23 -15.09
N TYR A 217 27.48 25.04 -16.00
CA TYR A 217 27.67 23.78 -16.73
C TYR A 217 28.13 22.64 -15.81
N ALA A 218 29.11 22.89 -14.94
CA ALA A 218 29.60 21.90 -13.98
C ALA A 218 28.50 21.48 -12.99
N SER A 219 27.68 22.43 -12.53
CA SER A 219 26.52 22.12 -11.68
C SER A 219 25.47 21.27 -12.39
N LEU A 220 25.23 21.51 -13.68
CA LEU A 220 24.34 20.67 -14.50
C LEU A 220 24.91 19.26 -14.65
N ALA A 221 26.22 19.13 -14.94
CA ALA A 221 26.87 17.83 -15.07
C ALA A 221 26.75 16.99 -13.79
N THR A 222 26.96 17.59 -12.60
CA THR A 222 26.75 16.89 -11.31
C THR A 222 25.30 16.42 -11.12
N GLN A 223 24.30 17.23 -11.48
CA GLN A 223 22.90 16.82 -11.38
C GLN A 223 22.56 15.66 -12.34
N ILE A 224 23.16 15.65 -13.53
CA ILE A 224 22.99 14.54 -14.49
C ILE A 224 23.60 13.25 -13.94
N GLU A 225 24.76 13.30 -13.27
CA GLU A 225 25.35 12.13 -12.60
C GLU A 225 24.45 11.54 -11.50
N GLU A 226 23.62 12.37 -10.86
CA GLU A 226 22.67 11.95 -9.83
C GLU A 226 21.37 11.34 -10.39
N VAL A 227 21.13 11.42 -11.71
CA VAL A 227 19.96 10.78 -12.35
C VAL A 227 20.13 9.26 -12.31
N ARG A 228 19.25 8.60 -11.54
CA ARG A 228 19.31 7.15 -11.32
C ARG A 228 18.87 6.33 -12.54
N ASN A 229 17.93 6.85 -13.33
CA ASN A 229 17.47 6.18 -14.54
C ASN A 229 18.54 6.27 -15.64
N PRO A 230 19.16 5.14 -16.05
CA PRO A 230 20.32 5.17 -16.95
C PRO A 230 19.96 5.65 -18.36
N GLU A 231 18.74 5.40 -18.83
CA GLU A 231 18.31 5.85 -20.17
C GLU A 231 18.10 7.37 -20.19
N GLN A 232 17.52 7.94 -19.14
CA GLN A 232 17.37 9.39 -19.01
C GLN A 232 18.72 10.08 -18.76
N GLN A 233 19.59 9.49 -17.93
CA GLN A 233 20.95 9.97 -17.71
C GLN A 233 21.71 10.08 -19.04
N GLU A 234 21.76 9.01 -19.85
CA GLU A 234 22.45 9.02 -21.15
C GLU A 234 21.87 10.09 -22.10
N LYS A 235 20.54 10.28 -22.10
CA LYS A 235 19.88 11.33 -22.90
C LYS A 235 20.34 12.73 -22.46
N PHE A 236 20.40 12.99 -21.15
CA PHE A 236 20.82 14.29 -20.62
C PHE A 236 22.32 14.54 -20.79
N GLU A 237 23.17 13.54 -20.57
CA GLU A 237 24.63 13.63 -20.81
C GLU A 237 24.91 14.05 -22.24
N LYS A 238 24.26 13.39 -23.20
CA LYS A 238 24.43 13.71 -24.62
C LYS A 238 23.97 15.14 -24.95
N ALA A 239 22.84 15.57 -24.40
CA ALA A 239 22.34 16.93 -24.60
C ALA A 239 23.30 17.97 -23.98
N ALA A 240 23.86 17.68 -22.81
CA ALA A 240 24.84 18.54 -22.16
C ALA A 240 26.20 18.54 -22.88
N ASP A 241 26.65 17.43 -23.46
CA ASP A 241 27.87 17.39 -24.28
C ASP A 241 27.75 18.24 -25.55
N ASP A 242 26.58 18.23 -26.20
CA ASP A 242 26.29 19.11 -27.34
C ASP A 242 26.36 20.61 -26.95
N LEU A 243 26.00 20.96 -25.71
CA LEU A 243 26.24 22.30 -25.15
C LEU A 243 27.73 22.55 -24.84
N GLY A 244 28.41 21.54 -24.29
CA GLY A 244 29.82 21.57 -23.88
C GLY A 244 30.80 21.83 -25.02
N ASP A 245 30.47 21.41 -26.25
CA ASP A 245 31.22 21.73 -27.48
C ASP A 245 31.40 23.25 -27.70
N ARG A 246 30.50 24.09 -27.16
CA ARG A 246 30.64 25.56 -27.20
C ARG A 246 31.74 26.07 -26.27
N PHE A 247 32.06 25.33 -25.22
CA PHE A 247 33.04 25.65 -24.19
C PHE A 247 34.33 24.82 -24.31
N GLY A 248 34.32 23.76 -25.12
CA GLY A 248 35.44 22.83 -25.28
C GLY A 248 35.63 21.90 -24.08
N VAL A 249 34.55 21.57 -23.37
CA VAL A 249 34.53 20.74 -22.14
C VAL A 249 33.38 19.73 -22.25
N SER A 250 33.60 18.48 -21.80
CA SER A 250 32.55 17.45 -21.69
C SER A 250 31.97 17.37 -20.28
N THR A 251 30.80 16.75 -20.13
CA THR A 251 30.12 16.51 -18.84
C THR A 251 31.02 15.80 -17.82
N GLU A 252 31.64 14.68 -18.21
CA GLU A 252 32.56 13.89 -17.36
C GLU A 252 33.73 14.73 -16.81
N ALA A 253 34.30 15.62 -17.64
CA ALA A 253 35.40 16.48 -17.24
C ALA A 253 34.93 17.60 -16.29
N ALA A 254 33.73 18.15 -16.53
CA ALA A 254 33.18 19.23 -15.72
C ALA A 254 32.71 18.77 -14.34
N ALA A 255 32.08 17.60 -14.24
CA ALA A 255 31.66 17.03 -12.97
C ALA A 255 32.88 16.70 -12.07
N ALA A 256 33.95 16.16 -12.64
CA ALA A 256 35.19 15.82 -11.93
C ALA A 256 35.96 17.04 -11.38
N GLU A 257 35.80 18.22 -11.99
CA GLU A 257 36.43 19.49 -11.56
C GLU A 257 35.56 20.30 -10.58
N SER A 258 34.30 19.90 -10.38
CA SER A 258 33.38 20.55 -9.46
C SER A 258 33.87 20.36 -8.01
N PRO A 259 33.98 21.40 -7.17
CA PRO A 259 34.45 21.25 -5.81
C PRO A 259 33.42 20.47 -5.00
N THR A 260 33.73 19.21 -4.68
CA THR A 260 33.02 18.48 -3.62
C THR A 260 33.08 19.29 -2.35
N ALA A 261 31.91 19.62 -1.78
CA ALA A 261 31.81 20.32 -0.51
C ALA A 261 32.49 19.48 0.59
N SER A 262 33.78 19.74 0.83
CA SER A 262 34.50 19.17 1.96
C SER A 262 33.90 19.71 3.25
N VAL A 263 33.34 18.79 4.05
CA VAL A 263 32.92 19.04 5.43
C VAL A 263 34.11 19.67 6.17
N ALA A 264 33.97 20.95 6.51
CA ALA A 264 34.90 21.63 7.40
C ALA A 264 34.77 20.99 8.78
N VAL A 265 35.76 20.19 9.17
CA VAL A 265 35.97 19.87 10.59
C VAL A 265 36.56 21.12 11.22
N GLU A 266 35.70 21.91 11.85
CA GLU A 266 36.11 22.91 12.83
C GLU A 266 36.71 22.15 14.03
N ASP A 267 38.03 22.26 14.23
CA ASP A 267 38.65 21.97 15.52
C ASP A 267 39.13 23.29 16.13
N GLU A 268 38.25 23.89 16.95
CA GLU A 268 38.66 24.86 17.96
C GLU A 268 39.17 24.11 19.19
N THR A 269 40.44 24.31 19.58
CA THR A 269 40.79 24.57 21.00
C THR A 269 42.18 25.23 21.18
N ILE A 270 42.15 26.55 21.40
CA ILE A 270 42.73 27.34 22.52
C ILE A 270 44.20 27.11 23.01
N VAL A 271 45.04 28.11 22.70
CA VAL A 271 45.99 28.94 23.51
C VAL A 271 46.47 28.50 24.91
N ASP A 272 47.81 28.43 25.08
CA ASP A 272 48.73 29.16 26.01
C ASP A 272 50.03 28.32 26.14
N GLY A 273 51.29 28.75 26.22
CA GLY A 273 51.98 30.01 26.44
C GLY A 273 53.42 29.65 26.90
N GLN A 274 54.39 30.54 26.67
CA GLN A 274 55.76 30.61 27.24
C GLN A 274 56.92 29.75 26.66
N GLY A 275 58.03 30.44 26.35
CA GLY A 275 59.39 29.90 26.51
C GLY A 275 60.39 30.29 25.42
N GLU A 276 61.17 31.34 25.66
CA GLU A 276 62.39 31.69 24.91
C GLU A 276 63.44 30.57 24.96
N GLU A 277 64.24 30.35 23.90
CA GLU A 277 65.70 30.55 23.88
C GLU A 277 66.38 29.98 22.61
N GLN A 278 67.59 30.50 22.40
CA GLN A 278 68.46 30.51 21.23
C GLN A 278 69.09 29.15 20.86
N GLY A 279 69.57 29.03 19.62
CA GLY A 279 70.89 28.43 19.38
C GLY A 279 71.06 27.44 18.21
N ALA A 280 71.91 27.84 17.25
CA ALA A 280 72.92 27.05 16.54
C ALA A 280 72.54 25.83 15.65
N GLN A 281 72.57 26.07 14.33
CA GLN A 281 73.54 25.54 13.34
C GLN A 281 74.15 24.11 13.46
N VAL A 282 74.15 23.43 12.28
CA VAL A 282 74.99 22.28 11.81
C VAL A 282 74.56 20.91 12.38
N GLU A 283 74.34 19.81 11.64
CA GLU A 283 75.25 19.10 10.73
C GLU A 283 74.49 17.97 9.97
N GLN A 284 75.00 17.60 8.78
CA GLN A 284 74.65 16.37 8.06
C GLN A 284 75.27 15.14 8.76
N GLU A 285 74.57 14.01 8.78
CA GLU A 285 75.03 12.64 8.45
C GLU A 285 73.87 11.68 8.82
N ASN A 286 73.22 11.02 7.86
CA ASN A 286 73.59 9.76 7.20
C ASN A 286 73.48 8.52 8.10
N THR A 287 72.85 7.47 7.56
CA THR A 287 72.81 6.06 8.04
C THR A 287 72.11 5.83 9.39
N GLU A 288 71.37 4.76 9.68
CA GLU A 288 71.17 3.45 9.07
C GLU A 288 70.00 2.77 9.83
N ALA A 289 69.36 1.81 9.16
CA ALA A 289 68.85 0.56 9.72
C ALA A 289 67.60 0.53 10.64
N TYR A 290 66.61 -0.20 10.11
CA TYR A 290 65.43 -0.86 10.68
C TYR A 290 64.21 0.00 11.05
#